data_AF-A0A2A3GFA6-F1
#
_entry.id   AF-A0A2A3GFA6-F1
#
_cell.length_a   1.000
_cell.length_b   1.000
_cell.length_c   1.000
_cell.angle_alpha   90.00
_cell.angle_beta   90.00
_cell.angle_gamma   90.00
#
_symmetry.space_group_name_H-M   'P 1'
#
loop_
_entity.id
_entity.type
_entity.pdbx_description
1 polymer ?
#
loop_
_entity_poly.entity_id
_entity_poly.type
_entity_poly.pdbx_seq_one_letter_code
_entity_poly.pdbx_strand_id
1 'polypeptide(L)'
;MTRTIVALLIPAALLLGACSSESTTTEAASPASATIEATEASSADLPAVADLCKGLLQYANGAEARAQQSGETFDRTKALDDLFTQSAETPEWKDAPQERKDQMIQAYDAAKTGAC
;
A
#
# COMPACT_ATOMS: atom_id res chain seq x y z
N MET A 1 -35.45 12.98 -34.37
CA MET A 1 -35.61 11.92 -35.39
C MET A 1 -35.01 12.51 -36.67
N THR A 2 -33.99 12.01 -37.36
CA THR A 2 -33.60 10.63 -37.66
C THR A 2 -32.13 10.63 -38.15
N ARG A 3 -31.49 9.46 -37.99
CA ARG A 3 -30.11 9.01 -38.18
C ARG A 3 -29.39 9.36 -39.50
N THR A 4 -28.06 9.45 -39.46
CA THR A 4 -27.19 8.96 -40.54
C THR A 4 -25.96 8.29 -39.93
N ILE A 5 -25.82 6.99 -40.22
CA ILE A 5 -24.73 6.11 -39.83
C ILE A 5 -23.72 6.16 -40.99
N VAL A 6 -22.46 6.48 -40.71
CA VAL A 6 -21.35 6.21 -41.63
C VAL A 6 -20.61 5.00 -41.07
N ALA A 7 -20.90 3.84 -41.67
CA ALA A 7 -20.06 2.66 -41.60
C ALA A 7 -18.92 2.77 -42.63
N LEU A 8 -18.00 1.80 -42.59
CA LEU A 8 -16.85 1.53 -43.48
C LEU A 8 -15.55 2.24 -43.05
N LEU A 9 -14.37 1.61 -42.94
CA LEU A 9 -13.89 0.29 -43.41
C LEU A 9 -12.57 -0.04 -42.70
N ILE A 10 -12.41 -1.30 -42.29
CA ILE A 10 -11.14 -1.92 -41.87
C ILE A 10 -10.35 -2.32 -43.12
N PRO A 11 -9.01 -2.26 -43.09
CA PRO A 11 -8.22 -3.29 -43.76
C PRO A 11 -7.27 -3.98 -42.77
N ALA A 12 -7.55 -5.27 -42.55
CA ALA A 12 -6.62 -6.23 -42.00
C ALA A 12 -5.55 -6.51 -43.06
N ALA A 13 -4.29 -6.19 -42.77
CA ALA A 13 -3.15 -6.70 -43.50
C ALA A 13 -2.58 -7.91 -42.75
N LEU A 14 -2.97 -9.08 -43.26
CA LEU A 14 -2.38 -10.39 -42.99
C LEU A 14 -0.90 -10.39 -43.40
N LEU A 15 0.01 -10.69 -42.47
CA LEU A 15 1.33 -11.24 -42.80
C LEU A 15 1.31 -12.73 -42.48
N LEU A 16 1.02 -13.52 -43.52
CA LEU A 16 1.30 -14.94 -43.61
C LEU A 16 2.80 -15.13 -43.84
N GLY A 17 3.46 -15.78 -42.89
CA GLY A 17 4.77 -16.40 -43.06
C GLY A 17 4.73 -17.81 -42.51
N ALA A 18 4.42 -18.77 -43.37
CA ALA A 18 4.38 -20.20 -43.06
C ALA A 18 5.80 -20.78 -42.91
N CYS A 19 6.01 -21.69 -41.95
CA CYS A 19 6.72 -22.94 -42.22
C CYS A 19 6.51 -23.94 -41.06
N SER A 20 5.93 -25.09 -41.40
CA SER A 20 5.73 -26.27 -40.55
C SER A 20 7.00 -27.12 -40.42
N SER A 21 6.89 -28.17 -39.59
CA SER A 21 7.80 -29.31 -39.34
C SER A 21 8.71 -29.09 -38.13
N GLU A 22 9.02 -30.03 -37.25
CA GLU A 22 8.66 -31.43 -36.97
C GLU A 22 9.38 -31.75 -35.63
N SER A 23 8.88 -32.72 -34.86
CA SER A 23 9.37 -33.14 -33.54
C SER A 23 10.89 -33.34 -33.42
N THR A 24 11.47 -32.96 -32.26
CA THR A 24 12.27 -33.85 -31.37
C THR A 24 12.80 -33.09 -30.15
N THR A 25 12.51 -33.63 -28.95
CA THR A 25 13.26 -33.61 -27.68
C THR A 25 14.17 -32.42 -27.38
N THR A 26 13.90 -31.72 -26.27
CA THR A 26 14.90 -31.37 -25.25
C THR A 26 14.22 -31.11 -23.90
N GLU A 27 14.63 -31.94 -22.94
CA GLU A 27 14.58 -31.79 -21.48
C GLU A 27 13.35 -31.19 -20.78
N ALA A 28 12.67 -32.09 -20.06
CA ALA A 28 12.02 -31.76 -18.81
C ALA A 28 13.07 -31.20 -17.82
N ALA A 29 13.06 -29.89 -17.60
CA ALA A 29 13.60 -29.28 -16.39
C ALA A 29 12.44 -28.69 -15.61
N SER A 30 12.03 -29.46 -14.61
CA SER A 30 11.23 -29.07 -13.45
C SER A 30 11.54 -27.64 -12.99
N PRO A 31 10.56 -26.71 -12.91
CA PRO A 31 10.66 -25.65 -11.93
C PRO A 31 10.32 -26.28 -10.58
N ALA A 32 11.36 -26.83 -9.97
CA ALA A 32 11.41 -27.10 -8.56
C ALA A 32 10.97 -25.85 -7.80
N SER A 33 10.06 -26.09 -6.86
CA SER A 33 9.93 -25.30 -5.64
C SER A 33 9.90 -23.79 -5.85
N ALA A 34 8.69 -23.28 -6.10
CA ALA A 34 8.31 -22.01 -5.50
C ALA A 34 8.25 -22.20 -3.97
N THR A 35 9.43 -22.37 -3.36
CA THR A 35 9.64 -21.98 -1.97
C THR A 35 9.49 -20.48 -1.98
N ILE A 36 8.24 -20.02 -1.84
CA ILE A 36 7.98 -18.68 -1.33
C ILE A 36 8.58 -18.77 0.06
N GLU A 37 9.83 -18.33 0.19
CA GLU A 37 10.31 -17.86 1.47
C GLU A 37 9.27 -16.85 1.91
N ALA A 38 8.38 -17.29 2.79
CA ALA A 38 7.90 -16.44 3.85
C ALA A 38 9.19 -15.98 4.53
N THR A 39 9.75 -14.90 4.01
CA THR A 39 10.61 -14.00 4.76
C THR A 39 9.76 -13.62 5.94
N GLU A 40 9.93 -14.43 6.98
CA GLU A 40 9.78 -14.06 8.36
C GLU A 40 10.11 -12.58 8.42
N ALA A 41 9.09 -11.75 8.55
CA ALA A 41 9.24 -10.36 8.92
C ALA A 41 9.74 -10.35 10.37
N SER A 42 10.91 -10.94 10.56
CA SER A 42 11.68 -11.00 11.77
C SER A 42 12.25 -9.60 11.88
N SER A 43 11.51 -8.73 12.56
CA SER A 43 12.07 -7.52 13.15
C SER A 43 12.82 -6.60 12.18
N ALA A 44 12.45 -6.58 10.89
CA ALA A 44 13.13 -5.75 9.89
C ALA A 44 12.86 -4.28 10.21
N ASP A 45 13.90 -3.63 10.74
CA ASP A 45 14.04 -2.25 11.18
C ASP A 45 12.73 -1.46 11.23
N LEU A 46 12.18 -1.37 12.45
CA LEU A 46 11.14 -0.40 12.73
C LEU A 46 11.63 0.98 12.28
N PRO A 47 10.82 1.75 11.53
CA PRO A 47 11.15 3.14 11.27
C PRO A 47 11.47 3.80 12.60
N ALA A 48 12.53 4.61 12.65
CA ALA A 48 12.88 5.32 13.86
C ALA A 48 11.65 6.09 14.38
N VAL A 49 11.55 6.28 15.69
CA VAL A 49 10.44 7.02 16.33
C VAL A 49 10.15 8.34 15.59
N ALA A 50 11.19 9.01 15.10
CA ALA A 50 11.08 10.21 14.27
C ALA A 50 10.32 10.01 12.94
N ASP A 51 10.52 8.89 12.24
CA ASP A 51 9.84 8.61 10.97
C ASP A 51 8.38 8.20 11.19
N LEU A 52 8.09 7.47 12.27
CA LEU A 52 6.72 7.26 12.74
C LEU A 52 6.02 8.59 13.04
N CYS A 53 6.70 9.48 13.77
CA CYS A 53 6.20 10.80 14.11
C CYS A 53 5.88 11.64 12.86
N LYS A 54 6.79 11.65 11.87
CA LYS A 54 6.55 12.30 10.57
C LYS A 54 5.33 11.72 9.84
N GLY A 55 5.18 10.40 9.83
CA GLY A 55 4.03 9.73 9.23
C GLY A 55 2.70 10.15 9.87
N LEU A 56 2.67 10.21 11.21
CA LEU A 56 1.49 10.68 11.97
C LEU A 56 1.17 12.14 11.68
N LEU A 57 2.18 13.01 11.58
CA LEU A 57 1.97 14.42 11.20
C LEU A 57 1.43 14.55 9.77
N GLN A 58 1.95 13.76 8.81
CA GLN A 58 1.44 13.77 7.44
C GLN A 58 -0.02 13.30 7.38
N TYR A 59 -0.38 12.25 8.13
CA TYR A 59 -1.76 11.81 8.26
C TYR A 59 -2.65 12.93 8.82
N ALA A 60 -2.25 13.54 9.93
CA ALA A 60 -3.00 14.62 10.57
C ALA A 60 -3.19 15.82 9.64
N ASN A 61 -2.13 16.25 8.95
CA ASN A 61 -2.20 17.36 7.99
C ASN A 61 -3.10 17.03 6.79
N GLY A 62 -3.07 15.78 6.31
CA GLY A 62 -3.95 15.32 5.24
C GLY A 62 -5.42 15.28 5.67
N ALA A 63 -5.70 14.84 6.90
CA ALA A 63 -7.04 14.87 7.48
C ALA A 63 -7.55 16.30 7.70
N GLU A 64 -6.67 17.20 8.18
CA GLU A 64 -6.96 18.63 8.31
C GLU A 64 -7.33 19.26 6.98
N ALA A 65 -6.54 19.02 5.93
CA ALA A 65 -6.81 19.55 4.60
C ALA A 65 -8.17 19.09 4.06
N ARG A 66 -8.58 17.84 4.33
CA ARG A 66 -9.90 17.32 3.95
C ARG A 66 -11.02 17.98 4.74
N ALA A 67 -10.86 18.13 6.06
CA ALA A 67 -11.82 18.81 6.90
C ALA A 67 -12.02 20.27 6.46
N GLN A 68 -10.93 20.98 6.15
CA GLN A 68 -10.98 22.34 5.60
C GLN A 68 -11.72 22.42 4.26
N GLN A 69 -11.53 21.44 3.37
CA GLN A 69 -12.26 21.36 2.09
C GLN A 69 -13.76 21.13 2.29
N SER A 70 -14.16 20.40 3.32
CA SER A 70 -15.55 20.14 3.68
C SER A 70 -16.18 21.23 4.55
N GLY A 71 -15.39 22.22 5.00
CA GLY A 71 -15.85 23.26 5.95
C GLY A 71 -16.04 22.75 7.38
N GLU A 72 -15.43 21.62 7.73
CA GLU A 72 -15.50 21.00 9.04
C GLU A 72 -14.35 21.48 9.95
N THR A 73 -14.60 21.51 11.26
CA THR A 73 -13.56 21.75 12.26
C THR A 73 -12.67 20.53 12.41
N PHE A 74 -11.36 20.73 12.45
CA PHE A 74 -10.39 19.65 12.66
C PHE A 74 -9.70 19.77 14.02
N ASP A 75 -9.78 18.70 14.81
CA ASP A 75 -8.99 18.52 16.04
C ASP A 75 -7.91 17.48 15.79
N ARG A 76 -6.66 17.95 15.69
CA ARG A 76 -5.50 17.11 15.43
C ARG A 76 -5.28 16.07 16.52
N THR A 77 -5.40 16.46 17.78
CA THR A 77 -5.18 15.57 18.92
C THR A 77 -6.20 14.45 18.91
N LYS A 78 -7.48 14.80 18.67
CA LYS A 78 -8.54 13.81 18.56
C LYS A 78 -8.36 12.86 17.38
N ALA A 79 -8.01 13.38 16.20
CA ALA A 79 -7.78 12.55 15.01
C ALA A 79 -6.64 11.54 15.22
N LEU A 80 -5.57 12.00 15.89
CA LEU A 80 -4.47 11.15 16.30
C LEU A 80 -4.95 10.12 17.35
N ASP A 81 -5.75 10.50 18.34
CA ASP A 81 -6.15 9.59 19.45
C ASP A 81 -7.06 8.48 18.93
N ASP A 82 -7.96 8.84 18.02
CA ASP A 82 -8.84 7.90 17.33
C ASP A 82 -8.01 6.93 16.48
N LEU A 83 -6.95 7.40 15.79
CA LEU A 83 -6.04 6.55 15.02
C LEU A 83 -5.24 5.60 15.92
N PHE A 84 -4.71 6.08 17.04
CA PHE A 84 -3.96 5.26 17.99
C PHE A 84 -4.85 4.17 18.61
N THR A 85 -6.07 4.54 19.01
CA THR A 85 -7.05 3.60 19.56
C THR A 85 -7.38 2.50 18.56
N GLN A 86 -7.68 2.86 17.30
CA GLN A 86 -7.94 1.88 16.23
C GLN A 86 -6.72 0.99 15.97
N SER A 87 -5.52 1.56 15.97
CA SER A 87 -4.28 0.81 15.76
C SER A 87 -4.05 -0.19 16.88
N ALA A 88 -4.40 0.16 18.13
CA ALA A 88 -4.27 -0.72 19.29
C ALA A 88 -5.19 -1.96 19.24
N GLU A 89 -6.23 -1.94 18.40
CA GLU A 89 -7.12 -3.08 18.21
C GLU A 89 -6.58 -4.12 17.22
N THR A 90 -5.59 -3.75 16.41
CA THR A 90 -5.01 -4.60 15.38
C THR A 90 -4.14 -5.72 15.99
N PRO A 91 -4.12 -6.95 15.41
CA PRO A 91 -3.18 -8.00 15.81
C PRO A 91 -1.72 -7.55 15.76
N GLU A 92 -1.37 -6.74 14.75
CA GLU A 92 -0.05 -6.15 14.56
C GLU A 92 0.41 -5.34 15.77
N TRP A 93 -0.53 -4.68 16.45
CA TRP A 93 -0.25 -3.99 17.71
C TRP A 93 -0.30 -4.94 18.91
N LYS A 94 -1.32 -5.79 19.03
CA LYS A 94 -1.51 -6.67 20.18
C LYS A 94 -0.31 -7.61 20.38
N ASP A 95 0.18 -8.17 19.28
CA ASP A 95 1.28 -9.14 19.25
C ASP A 95 2.65 -8.46 19.16
N ALA A 96 2.71 -7.13 19.04
CA ALA A 96 3.97 -6.40 19.03
C ALA A 96 4.74 -6.57 20.35
N PRO A 97 6.08 -6.67 20.28
CA PRO A 97 6.96 -6.57 21.45
C PRO A 97 6.72 -5.26 22.22
N GLN A 98 6.95 -5.27 23.54
CA GLN A 98 6.75 -4.09 24.38
C GLN A 98 7.56 -2.88 23.89
N GLU A 99 8.81 -3.09 23.50
CA GLU A 99 9.67 -2.03 22.95
C GLU A 99 9.05 -1.34 21.72
N ARG A 100 8.39 -2.11 20.84
CA ARG A 100 7.70 -1.58 19.65
C ARG A 100 6.48 -0.75 20.04
N LYS A 101 5.73 -1.19 21.06
CA LYS A 101 4.60 -0.43 21.61
C LYS A 101 5.07 0.88 22.21
N ASP A 102 6.16 0.86 22.97
CA ASP A 102 6.74 2.04 23.62
C ASP A 102 7.25 3.06 22.58
N GLN A 103 7.95 2.60 21.53
CA GLN A 103 8.39 3.47 20.43
C GLN A 103 7.22 4.16 19.71
N MET A 104 6.12 3.45 19.51
CA MET A 104 4.97 4.03 18.83
C MET A 104 4.14 4.94 19.73
N ILE A 105 4.05 4.66 21.04
CA ILE A 105 3.52 5.61 22.04
C ILE A 105 4.35 6.89 22.05
N GLN A 106 5.68 6.78 22.03
CA GLN A 106 6.56 7.94 22.00
C GLN A 106 6.39 8.78 20.73
N ALA A 107 6.33 8.14 19.55
CA ALA A 107 6.09 8.84 18.29
C ALA A 107 4.72 9.53 18.29
N TYR A 108 3.72 8.87 18.89
CA TYR A 108 2.36 9.37 19.02
C TYR A 108 2.28 10.61 19.92
N ASP A 109 2.92 10.58 21.07
CA ASP A 109 3.00 11.72 21.99
C ASP A 109 3.75 12.91 21.39
N ALA A 110 4.84 12.64 20.67
CA ALA A 110 5.57 13.68 19.93
C ALA A 110 4.70 14.29 18.81
N ALA A 111 3.93 13.48 18.07
CA ALA A 111 3.05 13.97 17.01
C ALA A 111 1.91 14.85 17.54
N LYS A 112 1.33 14.54 18.70
CA LYS A 112 0.30 15.38 19.35
C LYS A 112 0.81 16.77 19.70
N THR A 113 2.06 16.87 20.14
CA THR A 113 2.70 18.13 20.52
C THR A 113 3.39 18.84 19.36
N GLY A 114 3.51 18.17 18.20
CA GLY A 114 4.28 18.66 17.06
C GLY A 114 5.79 18.64 17.31
N ALA A 115 6.27 17.92 18.32
CA ALA A 115 7.67 17.81 18.72
C ALA A 115 8.40 16.65 18.02
N CYS A 116 8.03 16.37 16.77
CA CYS A 116 8.86 15.63 15.85
C CYS A 116 10.03 16.52 15.38
#